data_AF-A0A0D9SAJ5-F1
#
_entry.id   AF-A0A0D9SAJ5-F1
#
_cell.length_a   1.000
_cell.length_b   1.000
_cell.length_c   1.000
_cell.angle_alpha   90.00
_cell.angle_beta   90.00
_cell.angle_gamma   90.00
#
_symmetry.space_group_name_H-M   'P 1'
#
loop_
_entity.id
_entity.type
_entity.pdbx_description
1 polymer ?
#
loop_
_entity_poly.entity_id
_entity_poly.type
_entity_poly.pdbx_seq_one_letter_code
_entity_poly.pdbx_strand_id
1 'polypeptide(L)' 'MASSGVPVSAAGSTNETPETLDNVGDWLRGIYRFATDRNDFRRNLILNLGLFVAGVGLARNLSDIDLMAPQPGV' A
#
# COMPACT_ATOMS: atom_id res chain seq x y z
N MET A 1 40.54 -44.52 -25.82
CA MET A 1 40.98 -43.13 -26.09
C MET A 1 40.02 -42.21 -25.38
N ALA A 2 40.54 -41.38 -24.48
CA ALA A 2 39.76 -40.43 -23.69
C ALA A 2 39.37 -39.20 -24.56
N SER A 3 38.19 -38.65 -24.33
CA SER A 3 37.97 -37.21 -24.48
C SER A 3 36.98 -36.77 -23.42
N SER A 4 37.54 -36.27 -22.33
CA SER A 4 36.84 -35.54 -21.27
C SER A 4 36.49 -34.16 -21.84
N GLY A 5 35.22 -33.96 -22.17
CA GLY A 5 34.65 -32.63 -22.42
C GLY A 5 33.86 -32.20 -21.19
N VAL A 6 34.53 -31.49 -20.29
CA VAL A 6 33.95 -30.77 -19.15
C VAL A 6 32.72 -29.96 -19.63
N PRO A 7 31.57 -30.01 -18.94
CA PRO A 7 30.53 -29.02 -19.19
C PRO A 7 31.12 -27.66 -18.78
N VAL A 8 31.43 -26.81 -19.76
CA VAL A 8 31.77 -25.43 -19.46
C VAL A 8 30.54 -24.85 -18.77
N SER A 9 30.68 -24.62 -17.48
CA SER A 9 29.76 -23.79 -16.71
C SER A 9 29.76 -22.43 -17.37
N ALA A 10 28.83 -22.21 -18.30
CA ALA A 10 28.26 -20.90 -18.44
C ALA A 10 27.55 -20.66 -17.12
N ALA A 11 28.31 -20.14 -16.15
CA ALA A 11 27.77 -19.26 -15.15
C ALA A 11 27.09 -18.15 -15.95
N GLY A 12 25.83 -18.40 -16.33
CA GLY A 12 24.91 -17.37 -16.73
C GLY A 12 25.02 -16.38 -15.60
N SER A 13 25.60 -15.22 -15.91
CA SER A 13 25.69 -14.09 -15.02
C SER A 13 24.31 -13.93 -14.41
N THR A 14 24.14 -14.43 -13.19
CA THR A 14 23.08 -13.99 -12.32
C THR A 14 23.47 -12.54 -12.09
N ASN A 15 23.00 -11.68 -12.99
CA ASN A 15 22.78 -10.30 -12.67
C ASN A 15 21.63 -10.36 -11.67
N GLU A 16 21.93 -10.81 -10.46
CA GLU A 16 21.12 -10.65 -9.28
C GLU A 16 21.13 -9.15 -9.02
N THR A 17 20.29 -8.46 -9.81
CA THR A 17 19.73 -7.17 -9.45
C THR A 17 19.37 -7.29 -7.98
N PRO A 18 19.75 -6.32 -7.13
CA PRO A 18 19.56 -6.46 -5.69
C PRO A 18 18.10 -6.86 -5.43
N GLU A 19 17.89 -8.08 -4.95
CA GLU A 19 16.57 -8.71 -4.74
C GLU A 19 15.64 -7.82 -3.89
N THR A 20 16.26 -6.90 -3.16
CA THR A 20 15.67 -5.83 -2.36
C THR A 20 14.90 -4.79 -3.18
N LEU A 21 15.37 -4.40 -4.37
CA LEU A 21 14.69 -3.43 -5.24
C LEU A 21 13.47 -4.05 -5.93
N ASP A 22 13.59 -5.30 -6.32
CA ASP A 22 12.52 -6.07 -6.96
C ASP A 22 11.36 -6.28 -5.98
N ASN A 23 11.68 -6.55 -4.71
CA ASN A 23 10.71 -6.68 -3.63
C ASN A 23 9.92 -5.39 -3.37
N VAL A 24 10.59 -4.23 -3.34
CA VAL A 24 9.90 -2.92 -3.17
C VAL A 24 9.01 -2.62 -4.37
N GLY A 25 9.46 -2.96 -5.58
CA GLY A 25 8.67 -2.83 -6.81
C GLY A 25 7.40 -3.68 -6.77
N ASP A 26 7.53 -4.94 -6.36
CA ASP A 26 6.40 -5.87 -6.24
C ASP A 26 5.45 -5.49 -5.10
N TRP A 27 5.97 -4.96 -4.00
CA TRP A 27 5.16 -4.42 -2.91
C TRP A 27 4.35 -3.20 -3.36
N LEU A 28 4.97 -2.23 -4.03
CA LEU A 28 4.29 -1.06 -4.60
C LEU A 28 3.24 -1.47 -5.64
N ARG A 29 3.57 -2.44 -6.49
CA ARG A 29 2.65 -2.99 -7.48
C ARG A 29 1.47 -3.70 -6.81
N GLY A 30 1.71 -4.38 -5.69
CA GLY A 30 0.68 -4.97 -4.84
C GLY A 30 -0.27 -3.93 -4.25
N ILE A 31 0.25 -2.82 -3.72
CA ILE A 31 -0.54 -1.70 -3.21
C ILE A 31 -1.34 -1.04 -4.33
N TYR A 32 -0.71 -0.80 -5.48
CA TYR A 32 -1.38 -0.19 -6.63
C TYR A 32 -2.53 -1.07 -7.13
N ARG A 33 -2.30 -2.38 -7.24
CA ARG A 33 -3.35 -3.33 -7.63
C ARG A 33 -4.46 -3.40 -6.59
N PHE A 34 -4.10 -3.44 -5.31
CA PHE A 34 -5.08 -3.36 -4.22
C PHE A 34 -5.93 -2.08 -4.30
N ALA A 35 -5.33 -0.92 -4.58
CA ALA A 35 -6.03 0.37 -4.67
C ALA A 35 -6.92 0.50 -5.93
N THR A 36 -6.49 -0.09 -7.05
CA THR A 36 -7.19 -0.03 -8.35
C THR A 36 -8.20 -1.16 -8.53
N ASP A 37 -8.09 -2.25 -7.77
CA ASP A 37 -9.07 -3.32 -7.76
C ASP A 37 -10.37 -2.84 -7.09
N ARG A 38 -11.28 -2.35 -7.94
CA ARG A 38 -12.59 -1.86 -7.52
C ARG A 38 -13.54 -2.97 -7.08
N ASN A 39 -13.27 -4.21 -7.47
CA ASN A 39 -14.12 -5.37 -7.20
C ASN A 39 -13.77 -6.05 -5.86
N ASP A 40 -12.68 -5.64 -5.21
CA ASP A 40 -12.28 -6.15 -3.93
C ASP A 40 -13.19 -5.66 -2.79
N PHE A 41 -14.02 -6.57 -2.26
CA PHE A 41 -14.87 -6.33 -1.09
C PHE A 41 -14.05 -5.80 0.10
N ARG A 42 -12.84 -6.35 0.30
CA ARG A 42 -11.94 -5.95 1.40
C ARG A 42 -11.53 -4.48 1.30
N ARG A 43 -11.14 -4.02 0.10
CA ARG A 43 -10.80 -2.61 -0.13
C ARG A 43 -12.04 -1.74 0.06
N ASN A 44 -13.17 -2.13 -0.51
CA ASN A 44 -14.40 -1.36 -0.39
C ASN A 44 -14.82 -1.20 1.08
N LEU A 45 -14.71 -2.28 1.86
CA LEU A 45 -14.99 -2.26 3.30
C LEU A 45 -14.02 -1.32 4.05
N ILE A 46 -12.71 -1.42 3.80
CA ILE A 46 -11.71 -0.56 4.44
C ILE A 46 -11.93 0.91 4.09
N LEU A 47 -12.24 1.22 2.82
CA LEU A 47 -12.52 2.58 2.36
C LEU A 47 -13.78 3.16 3.00
N ASN A 48 -14.89 2.41 3.01
CA ASN A 48 -16.14 2.88 3.63
C ASN A 48 -15.99 3.06 5.13
N LEU A 49 -15.28 2.15 5.81
CA LEU A 49 -15.00 2.27 7.24
C LEU A 49 -14.11 3.47 7.55
N GLY A 50 -13.05 3.67 6.76
CA GLY A 50 -12.17 4.85 6.90
C GLY A 50 -12.92 6.16 6.67
N LEU A 51 -13.76 6.21 5.64
CA LEU A 51 -14.60 7.38 5.34
C LEU A 51 -15.60 7.65 6.47
N PHE A 52 -16.19 6.61 7.05
CA PHE A 52 -17.08 6.74 8.19
C PHE A 52 -16.38 7.35 9.42
N VAL A 53 -15.22 6.81 9.80
CA VAL A 53 -14.45 7.32 10.95
C VAL A 53 -14.00 8.77 10.72
N ALA A 54 -13.51 9.08 9.51
CA ALA A 54 -13.13 10.44 9.14
C ALA A 54 -14.33 11.40 9.19
N GLY A 55 -15.50 10.97 8.70
CA GLY A 55 -16.73 11.75 8.74
C GLY A 55 -17.22 12.02 10.16
N VAL A 56 -17.19 11.02 11.05
CA VAL A 56 -17.54 11.19 12.47
C VAL A 56 -16.57 12.15 13.16
N GLY A 57 -15.26 12.04 12.87
CA GLY A 57 -14.25 12.95 13.38
C GLY A 57 -14.46 14.38 12.91
N LEU A 58 -14.72 14.56 11.61
CA LEU A 58 -14.99 15.87 11.01
C LEU A 58 -16.26 16.50 11.60
N ALA A 59 -17.35 15.74 11.74
CA ALA A 59 -18.59 16.23 12.33
C ALA A 59 -18.38 16.68 13.78
N ARG A 60 -17.61 15.92 14.58
CA ARG A 60 -17.26 16.32 15.95
C ARG A 60 -16.43 17.60 15.99
N ASN A 61 -15.43 17.73 15.11
CA ASN A 61 -14.61 18.92 15.06
C ASN A 61 -15.40 20.15 14.61
N LEU A 62 -16.29 20.00 13.63
CA LEU A 62 -17.20 21.07 13.20
C LEU A 62 -18.18 21.46 14.30
N SER A 63 -18.78 20.50 15.01
CA SER A 63 -19.64 20.79 16.16
C SER A 63 -18.90 21.47 17.30
N ASP A 64 -17.63 21.15 17.54
CA ASP A 64 -16.81 21.82 18.55
C ASP A 64 -16.52 23.28 18.16
N ILE A 65 -16.18 23.54 16.90
CA ILE A 65 -15.99 24.90 16.36
C ILE A 65 -17.31 25.70 16.38
N ASP A 66 -18.44 25.07 16.06
CA ASP A 66 -19.76 25.71 16.04
C ASP A 66 -20.30 25.95 17.47
N LEU A 67 -19.89 25.13 18.45
CA LEU A 67 -20.20 25.27 19.88
C LEU A 67 -19.23 26.22 20.63
N MET A 68 -18.17 26.71 19.98
CA MET A 68 -17.34 27.83 20.47
C MET A 68 -17.99 29.20 20.23
N ALA A 69 -19.26 29.26 19.78
CA ALA A 69 -20.06 30.47 19.91
C ALA A 69 -19.99 30.95 21.37
N PRO A 70 -19.56 32.19 21.64
CA PRO A 70 -19.33 32.64 23.01
C PRO A 70 -20.59 32.39 23.84
N GLN A 71 -20.44 31.68 24.96
CA GLN A 71 -21.54 31.52 25.90
C GLN A 71 -22.03 32.92 26.24
N PRO A 72 -23.34 33.22 26.09
CA PRO A 72 -23.86 34.56 26.31
C PRO A 72 -23.46 34.98 27.72
N GLY A 73 -22.60 36.00 27.78
CA GLY A 73 -22.06 36.52 29.02
C GLY A 73 -23.20 36.95 29.93
N VAL A 74 -23.13 36.49 31.18
CA VAL A 74 -23.84 37.11 32.29
C VAL A 74 -23.14 38.39 32.71
#